data_AF-A0A963MC14-F1
#
_entry.id   AF-A0A963MC14-F1
#
_cell.length_a   1.000
_cell.length_b   1.000
_cell.length_c   1.000
_cell.angle_alpha   90.00
_cell.angle_beta   90.00
_cell.angle_gamma   90.00
#
_symmetry.space_group_name_H-M   'P 1'
#
loop_
_entity.id
_entity.type
_entity.pdbx_description
1 polymer ?
#
loop_
_entity_poly.entity_id
_entity_poly.type
_entity_poly.pdbx_seq_one_letter_code
_entity_poly.pdbx_strand_id
1 'polypeptide(L)'
;GADHWHTVVVDECHRLAADRFDAFAKAVRPSVLLGLTATPERSDGQPIAPYFDSRPDGSPAVELRLWHALDLQLLAPFEYYACDDATDFSEVPWDRPGEREAVANLVTGNDVRAKLVINEWRRLASNARQSRAIVFCVSVAHAEFMTEWLNRAGLPAACVVGTTATEERRRAPQRLLSGELCALVTVDLYNEGIDLPMVDTLLLLRPTQSPVLFQQQIGRGLRLVPGKESCLVLDFVGQHRAEFRFDRLLSSLTGLSRRELVDGVENGFGSLPPGCHIHLQRQTREQVLQGLRSLTSQNWRRLKTELQTYAALRGRSAIRLADFLHDQALELEDIYRTGTGQGRSGWTALKRDAGLIVAEPGPEEDYLSHRFGDLLHVDDPRRLDVMAAVGSRQRSSPALHAEEALGVQMLAYQIDGRHEQAAGPEAFLERMKGHPAIAAELVELSALLQARSTLGAHPVPGLEDTPLCLHAGYGAREILTAVRWLTASRRVPFQAGTLSLLSRQTELLFVTLDKSEGYHDRIAYHDYAISAERFHWQSQNSAGPDTPGGRRYLDSATNGWQFQLFVRPRKGEAYRACGPVTLESAEGDRPMSIVWKLQTPLPARLFREFSVLRGV
;
A
#
# COMPACT_ATOMS: atom_id res chain seq x y z
N GLY A 1 -1.08 33.65 26.18
CA GLY A 1 -1.48 34.18 24.87
C GLY A 1 -1.58 33.03 23.88
N ALA A 2 -2.09 33.27 22.67
CA ALA A 2 -2.21 32.26 21.61
C ALA A 2 -0.85 31.59 21.29
N ASP A 3 0.25 32.34 21.39
CA ASP A 3 1.62 31.90 21.08
C ASP A 3 2.41 31.42 22.33
N HIS A 4 1.72 31.10 23.43
CA HIS A 4 2.40 30.71 24.68
C HIS A 4 3.13 29.36 24.57
N TRP A 5 2.57 28.43 23.79
CA TRP A 5 3.07 27.07 23.68
C TRP A 5 3.98 26.93 22.46
N HIS A 6 5.20 26.42 22.63
CA HIS A 6 6.05 26.07 21.49
C HIS A 6 5.50 24.86 20.73
N THR A 7 5.02 23.85 21.45
CA THR A 7 4.51 22.59 20.89
C THR A 7 3.19 22.23 21.53
N VAL A 8 2.21 21.79 20.73
CA VAL A 8 0.94 21.24 21.20
C VAL A 8 0.75 19.87 20.54
N VAL A 9 0.48 18.85 21.35
CA VAL A 9 0.14 17.50 20.88
C VAL A 9 -1.33 17.25 21.16
N VAL A 10 -2.09 16.89 20.13
CA VAL A 10 -3.50 16.53 20.22
C VAL A 10 -3.64 15.04 19.96
N ASP A 11 -3.93 14.29 21.02
CA ASP A 11 -4.31 12.88 20.90
C ASP A 11 -5.76 12.73 20.43
N GLU A 12 -6.06 11.67 19.70
CA GLU A 12 -7.33 11.44 19.00
C GLU A 12 -7.81 12.69 18.22
N CYS A 13 -6.90 13.27 17.43
CA CYS A 13 -7.11 14.56 16.77
C CYS A 13 -8.27 14.56 15.76
N HIS A 14 -8.81 13.38 15.40
CA HIS A 14 -10.06 13.27 14.65
C HIS A 14 -11.24 13.96 15.35
N ARG A 15 -11.15 14.20 16.66
CA ARG A 15 -12.15 14.92 17.45
C ARG A 15 -12.03 16.45 17.35
N LEU A 16 -10.99 16.99 16.70
CA LEU A 16 -10.75 18.44 16.61
C LEU A 16 -11.90 19.22 15.97
N ALA A 17 -12.53 18.67 14.93
CA ALA A 17 -13.67 19.32 14.28
C ALA A 17 -15.00 19.17 15.04
N ALA A 18 -14.99 18.74 16.30
CA ALA A 18 -16.14 18.84 17.19
C ALA A 18 -16.20 20.26 17.80
N ASP A 19 -17.40 20.82 17.98
CA ASP A 19 -17.63 22.24 18.30
C ASP A 19 -16.77 22.80 19.46
N ARG A 20 -16.48 21.97 20.49
CA ARG A 20 -15.66 22.41 21.64
C ARG A 20 -14.16 22.44 21.36
N PHE A 21 -13.65 21.57 20.49
CA PHE A 21 -12.23 21.48 20.17
C PHE A 21 -11.83 22.39 19.01
N ASP A 22 -12.75 22.70 18.10
CA ASP A 22 -12.51 23.60 16.96
C ASP A 22 -12.05 24.99 17.41
N ALA A 23 -12.75 25.55 18.40
CA ALA A 23 -12.40 26.85 18.97
C ALA A 23 -11.00 26.84 19.62
N PHE A 24 -10.63 25.75 20.30
CA PHE A 24 -9.31 25.59 20.89
C PHE A 24 -8.22 25.50 19.81
N ALA A 25 -8.42 24.65 18.81
CA ALA A 25 -7.46 24.42 17.73
C ALA A 25 -7.20 25.69 16.90
N LYS A 26 -8.24 26.51 16.67
CA LYS A 26 -8.10 27.80 15.96
C LYS A 26 -7.48 28.90 16.82
N ALA A 27 -7.61 28.81 18.14
CA ALA A 27 -7.09 29.83 19.06
C ALA A 27 -5.62 29.63 19.42
N VAL A 28 -5.13 28.39 19.47
CA VAL A 28 -3.74 28.08 19.79
C VAL A 28 -2.85 28.24 18.54
N ARG A 29 -1.69 28.87 18.69
CA ARG A 29 -0.73 29.10 17.59
C ARG A 29 0.67 28.64 18.00
N PRO A 30 0.89 27.33 18.16
CA PRO A 30 2.20 26.82 18.51
C PRO A 30 3.15 26.87 17.32
N SER A 31 4.46 26.83 17.57
CA SER A 31 5.45 26.63 16.51
C SER A 31 5.33 25.24 15.88
N VAL A 32 4.86 24.25 16.66
CA VAL A 32 4.62 22.88 16.22
C VAL A 32 3.28 22.39 16.74
N LEU A 33 2.36 22.02 15.83
CA LEU A 33 1.11 21.36 16.15
C LEU A 33 1.14 19.92 15.64
N LEU A 34 1.11 18.95 16.55
CA LEU A 34 1.15 17.53 16.23
C LEU A 34 -0.20 16.87 16.56
N GLY A 35 -0.83 16.24 15.57
CA GLY A 35 -2.04 15.44 15.77
C GLY A 35 -1.72 13.95 15.69
N LEU A 36 -2.21 13.16 16.65
CA LEU A 36 -2.16 11.71 16.65
C LEU A 36 -3.58 11.18 16.52
N THR A 37 -3.82 10.26 15.59
CA THR A 37 -5.11 9.59 15.45
C THR A 37 -4.92 8.26 14.75
N ALA A 38 -5.64 7.23 15.21
CA ALA A 38 -5.75 5.96 14.48
C ALA A 38 -6.76 6.06 13.32
N THR A 39 -7.56 7.13 13.28
CA THR A 39 -8.72 7.26 12.38
C THR A 39 -8.75 8.66 11.76
N PRO A 40 -7.98 8.93 10.70
CA PRO A 40 -7.94 10.24 10.07
C PRO A 40 -9.25 10.57 9.34
N GLU A 41 -9.96 9.54 8.84
CA GLU A 41 -11.26 9.68 8.20
C GLU A 41 -12.38 9.72 9.25
N ARG A 42 -13.21 10.78 9.22
CA ARG A 42 -14.35 10.95 10.13
C ARG A 42 -15.64 10.40 9.54
N SER A 43 -16.51 9.89 10.41
CA SER A 43 -17.84 9.39 10.05
C SER A 43 -18.81 10.48 9.56
N ASP A 44 -18.57 11.74 9.92
CA ASP A 44 -19.34 12.91 9.44
C ASP A 44 -18.74 13.56 8.17
N GLY A 45 -17.67 12.98 7.62
CA GLY A 45 -17.02 13.44 6.40
C GLY A 45 -16.27 14.77 6.52
N GLN A 46 -16.17 15.36 7.71
CA GLN A 46 -15.41 16.60 7.88
C GLN A 46 -13.91 16.29 7.82
N PRO A 47 -13.12 17.01 6.99
CA PRO A 47 -11.70 16.77 6.90
C PRO A 47 -10.99 17.32 8.15
N ILE A 48 -10.01 16.57 8.66
CA ILE A 48 -9.12 17.03 9.74
C ILE A 48 -7.92 17.80 9.21
N ALA A 49 -7.62 17.64 7.92
CA ALA A 49 -6.52 18.25 7.21
C ALA A 49 -6.44 19.79 7.38
N PRO A 50 -7.55 20.55 7.40
CA PRO A 50 -7.51 22.01 7.57
C PRO A 50 -6.91 22.50 8.90
N TYR A 51 -6.79 21.63 9.91
CA TYR A 51 -6.14 21.98 11.19
C TYR A 51 -4.61 21.86 11.13
N PHE A 52 -4.05 21.28 10.06
CA PHE A 52 -2.64 20.97 9.94
C PHE A 52 -2.07 21.46 8.60
N ASP A 53 -0.75 21.63 8.56
CA ASP A 53 -0.03 21.87 7.30
C ASP A 53 -0.05 20.58 6.46
N SER A 54 -1.03 20.50 5.56
CA SER A 54 -1.29 19.30 4.76
C SER A 54 -0.21 19.09 3.69
N ARG A 55 0.18 17.83 3.47
CA ARG A 55 1.03 17.47 2.31
C ARG A 55 0.23 17.66 1.01
N PRO A 56 0.89 17.88 -0.15
CA PRO A 56 0.21 18.10 -1.43
C PRO A 56 -0.76 16.97 -1.86
N ASP A 57 -0.56 15.75 -1.37
CA ASP A 57 -1.44 14.59 -1.60
C ASP A 57 -2.51 14.37 -0.53
N GLY A 58 -2.57 15.25 0.48
CA GLY A 58 -3.48 15.12 1.62
C GLY A 58 -3.07 14.07 2.66
N SER A 59 -1.90 13.42 2.51
CA SER A 59 -1.43 12.40 3.45
C SER A 59 -0.86 13.01 4.75
N PRO A 60 -0.92 12.28 5.89
CA PRO A 60 -0.27 12.71 7.12
C PRO A 60 1.27 12.66 6.99
N ALA A 61 1.97 13.36 7.88
CA ALA A 61 3.45 13.38 7.91
C ALA A 61 4.05 11.97 8.10
N VAL A 62 3.38 11.14 8.90
CA VAL A 62 3.72 9.72 9.11
C VAL A 62 2.43 8.94 9.21
N GLU A 63 2.35 7.81 8.49
CA GLU A 63 1.27 6.83 8.64
C GLU A 63 1.90 5.48 9.06
N LEU A 64 1.63 5.04 10.29
CA LEU A 64 1.99 3.70 10.74
C LEU A 64 0.78 2.78 10.59
N ARG A 65 0.68 2.11 9.44
CA ARG A 65 -0.37 1.13 9.19
C ARG A 65 -0.24 -0.08 10.12
N LEU A 66 -1.36 -0.75 10.37
CA LEU A 66 -1.44 -1.92 11.24
C LEU A 66 -0.38 -2.98 10.91
N TRP A 67 -0.25 -3.32 9.63
CA TRP A 67 0.76 -4.25 9.14
C TRP A 67 2.19 -3.88 9.54
N HIS A 68 2.56 -2.61 9.36
CA HIS A 68 3.89 -2.14 9.73
C HIS A 68 4.13 -2.20 11.24
N ALA A 69 3.10 -1.95 12.06
CA ALA A 69 3.20 -2.08 13.50
C ALA A 69 3.39 -3.55 13.95
N LEU A 70 2.77 -4.51 13.26
CA LEU A 70 2.97 -5.95 13.47
C LEU A 70 4.38 -6.40 13.05
N ASP A 71 4.85 -5.96 11.89
CA ASP A 71 6.21 -6.21 11.38
C ASP A 71 7.28 -5.71 12.37
N LEU A 72 7.07 -4.54 12.96
CA LEU A 72 7.95 -3.95 13.96
C LEU A 72 7.80 -4.57 15.36
N GLN A 73 6.93 -5.57 15.51
CA GLN A 73 6.61 -6.21 16.79
C GLN A 73 6.12 -5.22 17.87
N LEU A 74 5.46 -4.15 17.44
CA LEU A 74 4.82 -3.17 18.33
C LEU A 74 3.43 -3.62 18.79
N LEU A 75 2.90 -4.67 18.17
CA LEU A 75 1.59 -5.27 18.42
C LEU A 75 1.71 -6.79 18.55
N ALA A 76 0.77 -7.40 19.27
CA ALA A 76 0.61 -8.84 19.31
C ALA A 76 0.13 -9.36 17.94
N PRO A 77 0.63 -10.50 17.46
CA PRO A 77 0.17 -11.10 16.22
C PRO A 77 -1.29 -11.58 16.35
N PHE A 78 -1.94 -11.88 15.22
CA PHE A 78 -3.34 -12.27 15.21
C PHE A 78 -3.64 -13.48 14.32
N GLU A 79 -4.71 -14.19 14.67
CA GLU A 79 -5.28 -15.27 13.87
C GLU A 79 -6.69 -14.86 13.47
N TYR A 80 -6.87 -14.43 12.22
CA TYR A 80 -8.14 -13.98 11.68
C TYR A 80 -8.83 -15.10 10.91
N TYR A 81 -10.06 -15.41 11.31
CA TYR A 81 -10.93 -16.37 10.66
C TYR A 81 -12.20 -15.67 10.17
N ALA A 82 -12.37 -15.61 8.86
CA ALA A 82 -13.67 -15.27 8.27
C ALA A 82 -14.51 -16.54 8.16
N CYS A 83 -15.51 -16.64 9.03
CA CYS A 83 -16.43 -17.75 9.15
C CYS A 83 -17.64 -17.56 8.21
N ASP A 84 -18.01 -18.63 7.50
CA ASP A 84 -19.16 -18.68 6.62
C ASP A 84 -20.44 -18.47 7.43
N ASP A 85 -21.21 -17.46 7.10
CA ASP A 85 -22.51 -17.18 7.69
C ASP A 85 -23.60 -17.15 6.60
N ALA A 86 -24.67 -17.90 6.82
CA ALA A 86 -25.75 -18.04 5.84
C ALA A 86 -26.72 -16.84 5.84
N THR A 87 -26.59 -15.90 6.76
CA THR A 87 -27.46 -14.73 6.87
C THR A 87 -27.36 -13.87 5.60
N ASP A 88 -28.49 -13.51 5.02
CA ASP A 88 -28.56 -12.69 3.82
C ASP A 88 -28.67 -11.20 4.18
N PHE A 89 -27.60 -10.45 3.92
CA PHE A 89 -27.55 -9.00 4.09
C PHE A 89 -27.66 -8.24 2.77
N SER A 90 -28.01 -8.91 1.66
CA SER A 90 -28.08 -8.29 0.35
C SER A 90 -29.14 -7.18 0.29
N GLU A 91 -30.24 -7.26 1.03
CA GLU A 91 -31.29 -6.23 1.04
C GLU A 91 -31.09 -5.12 2.09
N VAL A 92 -29.99 -5.13 2.83
CA VAL A 92 -29.69 -4.10 3.83
C VAL A 92 -29.42 -2.75 3.11
N PRO A 93 -30.05 -1.65 3.55
CA PRO A 93 -29.81 -0.32 3.00
C PRO A 93 -28.51 0.26 3.56
N TRP A 94 -27.37 -0.26 3.08
CA TRP A 94 -26.02 0.19 3.48
C TRP A 94 -25.82 1.69 3.28
N ASP A 95 -25.14 2.33 4.24
CA ASP A 95 -24.84 3.77 4.28
C ASP A 95 -26.09 4.67 4.22
N ARG A 96 -27.25 4.14 4.60
CA ARG A 96 -28.53 4.86 4.62
C ARG A 96 -29.20 4.77 5.98
N PRO A 97 -30.09 5.73 6.32
CA PRO A 97 -30.93 5.62 7.50
C PRO A 97 -31.68 4.28 7.53
N GLY A 98 -31.68 3.60 8.69
CA GLY A 98 -32.33 2.30 8.86
C GLY A 98 -31.43 1.07 8.70
N GLU A 99 -30.16 1.24 8.27
CA GLU A 99 -29.19 0.12 8.15
C GLU A 99 -29.12 -0.74 9.42
N ARG A 100 -28.88 -0.10 10.58
CA ARG A 100 -28.70 -0.78 11.87
C ARG A 100 -29.93 -1.60 12.28
N GLU A 101 -31.12 -1.09 12.01
CA GLU A 101 -32.38 -1.77 12.32
C GLU A 101 -32.60 -2.97 11.39
N ALA A 102 -32.34 -2.80 10.08
CA ALA A 102 -32.42 -3.88 9.11
C ALA A 102 -31.47 -5.04 9.45
N VAL A 103 -30.21 -4.72 9.81
CA VAL A 103 -29.24 -5.73 10.24
C VAL A 103 -29.70 -6.39 11.55
N ALA A 104 -30.15 -5.60 12.55
CA ALA A 104 -30.62 -6.14 13.82
C ALA A 104 -31.78 -7.13 13.65
N ASN A 105 -32.71 -6.86 12.73
CA ASN A 105 -33.84 -7.74 12.43
C ASN A 105 -33.42 -9.10 11.85
N LEU A 106 -32.28 -9.17 11.15
CA LEU A 106 -31.77 -10.40 10.54
C LEU A 106 -30.99 -11.28 11.53
N VAL A 107 -30.33 -10.66 12.52
CA VAL A 107 -29.40 -11.36 13.43
C VAL A 107 -29.98 -11.58 14.82
N THR A 108 -30.89 -10.72 15.29
CA THR A 108 -31.48 -10.83 16.63
C THR A 108 -32.51 -11.95 16.64
N GLY A 109 -32.41 -12.90 17.58
CA GLY A 109 -33.31 -14.05 17.63
C GLY A 109 -32.95 -15.17 16.63
N ASN A 110 -31.83 -15.04 15.92
CA ASN A 110 -31.36 -16.07 14.99
C ASN A 110 -30.56 -17.15 15.75
N ASP A 111 -31.29 -18.13 16.31
CA ASP A 111 -30.70 -19.23 17.09
C ASP A 111 -29.69 -20.08 16.27
N VAL A 112 -29.90 -20.19 14.96
CA VAL A 112 -28.98 -20.92 14.08
C VAL A 112 -27.63 -20.20 14.02
N ARG A 113 -27.65 -18.87 13.83
CA ARG A 113 -26.45 -18.04 13.85
C ARG A 113 -25.76 -18.07 15.22
N ALA A 114 -26.51 -17.97 16.33
CA ALA A 114 -25.92 -18.02 17.67
C ALA A 114 -25.19 -19.34 17.95
N LYS A 115 -25.76 -20.47 17.51
CA LYS A 115 -25.12 -21.80 17.62
C LYS A 115 -23.86 -21.88 16.75
N LEU A 116 -23.91 -21.37 15.52
CA LEU A 116 -22.75 -21.30 14.64
C LEU A 116 -21.60 -20.53 15.31
N VAL A 117 -21.90 -19.36 15.87
CA VAL A 117 -20.91 -18.52 16.56
C VAL A 117 -20.22 -19.26 17.71
N ILE A 118 -21.01 -19.93 18.56
CA ILE A 118 -20.49 -20.67 19.71
C ILE A 118 -19.65 -21.88 19.26
N ASN A 119 -20.09 -22.58 18.22
CA ASN A 119 -19.39 -23.75 17.70
C ASN A 119 -18.05 -23.36 17.09
N GLU A 120 -18.01 -22.31 16.26
CA GLU A 120 -16.76 -21.82 15.66
C GLU A 120 -15.81 -21.30 16.73
N TRP A 121 -16.30 -20.56 17.74
CA TRP A 121 -15.46 -20.11 18.84
C TRP A 121 -14.83 -21.27 19.61
N ARG A 122 -15.60 -22.32 19.92
CA ARG A 122 -15.08 -23.53 20.57
C ARG A 122 -14.12 -24.33 19.71
N ARG A 123 -14.32 -24.32 18.39
CA ARG A 123 -13.49 -25.05 17.43
C ARG A 123 -12.11 -24.42 17.28
N LEU A 124 -12.06 -23.08 17.29
CA LEU A 124 -10.85 -22.31 16.97
C LEU A 124 -10.08 -21.85 18.22
N ALA A 125 -10.77 -21.52 19.31
CA ALA A 125 -10.09 -21.20 20.56
C ALA A 125 -9.58 -22.49 21.24
N SER A 126 -8.35 -22.46 21.76
CA SER A 126 -7.80 -23.59 22.53
C SER A 126 -8.69 -23.94 23.73
N ASN A 127 -9.24 -22.92 24.40
CA ASN A 127 -10.28 -23.06 25.41
C ASN A 127 -11.14 -21.80 25.50
N ALA A 128 -12.33 -21.83 24.88
CA ALA A 128 -13.25 -20.70 24.86
C ALA A 128 -13.57 -20.12 26.25
N ARG A 129 -13.62 -20.96 27.30
CA ARG A 129 -13.92 -20.52 28.68
C ARG A 129 -12.75 -19.79 29.37
N GLN A 130 -11.52 -19.96 28.90
CA GLN A 130 -10.35 -19.27 29.44
C GLN A 130 -9.98 -18.00 28.66
N SER A 131 -10.61 -17.78 27.50
CA SER A 131 -10.42 -16.57 26.70
C SER A 131 -10.86 -15.32 27.45
N ARG A 132 -10.26 -14.18 27.10
CA ARG A 132 -10.77 -12.85 27.45
C ARG A 132 -11.36 -12.22 26.19
N ALA A 133 -12.59 -12.60 25.88
CA ALA A 133 -13.24 -12.21 24.63
C ALA A 133 -14.00 -10.88 24.73
N ILE A 134 -14.01 -10.13 23.63
CA ILE A 134 -15.00 -9.08 23.37
C ILE A 134 -15.87 -9.50 22.20
N VAL A 135 -17.19 -9.40 22.38
CA VAL A 135 -18.19 -9.73 21.35
C VAL A 135 -18.86 -8.44 20.91
N PHE A 136 -18.70 -8.08 19.63
CA PHE A 136 -19.28 -6.88 19.04
C PHE A 136 -20.59 -7.21 18.32
N CYS A 137 -21.70 -6.79 18.91
CA CYS A 137 -23.05 -6.94 18.39
C CYS A 137 -23.54 -5.68 17.65
N VAL A 138 -24.70 -5.79 17.01
CA VAL A 138 -25.29 -4.73 16.16
C VAL A 138 -26.16 -3.77 16.97
N SER A 139 -26.91 -4.31 17.94
CA SER A 139 -27.88 -3.60 18.76
C SER A 139 -27.84 -4.12 20.21
N VAL A 140 -28.46 -3.38 21.13
CA VAL A 140 -28.58 -3.81 22.54
C VAL A 140 -29.34 -5.13 22.64
N ALA A 141 -30.45 -5.27 21.90
CA ALA A 141 -31.23 -6.51 21.86
C ALA A 141 -30.41 -7.71 21.35
N HIS A 142 -29.55 -7.50 20.32
CA HIS A 142 -28.64 -8.54 19.85
C HIS A 142 -27.58 -8.89 20.91
N ALA A 143 -27.04 -7.91 21.63
CA ALA A 143 -26.07 -8.13 22.70
C ALA A 143 -26.67 -8.93 23.86
N GLU A 144 -27.90 -8.62 24.28
CA GLU A 144 -28.64 -9.36 25.29
C GLU A 144 -28.91 -10.80 24.83
N PHE A 145 -29.43 -10.97 23.61
CA PHE A 145 -29.67 -12.28 22.99
C PHE A 145 -28.42 -13.17 22.96
N MET A 146 -27.28 -12.63 22.52
CA MET A 146 -26.02 -13.38 22.48
C MET A 146 -25.50 -13.69 23.88
N THR A 147 -25.64 -12.77 24.82
CA THR A 147 -25.24 -12.99 26.22
C THR A 147 -26.00 -14.16 26.84
N GLU A 148 -27.31 -14.27 26.58
CA GLU A 148 -28.10 -15.41 27.03
C GLU A 148 -27.61 -16.72 26.40
N TRP A 149 -27.40 -16.75 25.08
CA TRP A 149 -26.92 -17.93 24.37
C TRP A 149 -25.55 -18.41 24.85
N LEU A 150 -24.61 -17.49 25.09
CA LEU A 150 -23.30 -17.79 25.65
C LEU A 150 -23.41 -18.42 27.04
N ASN A 151 -24.20 -17.81 27.92
CA ASN A 151 -24.40 -18.33 29.28
C ASN A 151 -25.10 -19.70 29.28
N ARG A 152 -26.10 -19.92 28.41
CA ARG A 152 -26.76 -21.22 28.22
C ARG A 152 -25.78 -22.29 27.71
N ALA A 153 -24.81 -21.90 26.90
CA ALA A 153 -23.72 -22.76 26.46
C ALA A 153 -22.63 -22.96 27.52
N GLY A 154 -22.73 -22.39 28.72
CA GLY A 154 -21.71 -22.51 29.77
C GLY A 154 -20.45 -21.67 29.51
N LEU A 155 -20.58 -20.58 28.75
CA LEU A 155 -19.56 -19.56 28.54
C LEU A 155 -19.98 -18.30 29.31
N PRO A 156 -19.44 -18.06 30.52
CA PRO A 156 -19.84 -16.93 31.35
C PRO A 156 -19.60 -15.59 30.65
N ALA A 157 -20.69 -14.87 30.37
CA ALA A 157 -20.65 -13.62 29.61
C ALA A 157 -21.50 -12.54 30.26
N ALA A 158 -21.08 -11.28 30.12
CA ALA A 158 -21.84 -10.11 30.58
C ALA A 158 -22.11 -9.12 29.44
N CYS A 159 -23.35 -8.63 29.36
CA CYS A 159 -23.75 -7.58 28.43
C CYS A 159 -23.40 -6.20 29.02
N VAL A 160 -22.60 -5.42 28.31
CA VAL A 160 -22.22 -4.06 28.70
C VAL A 160 -22.57 -3.09 27.58
N VAL A 161 -23.57 -2.25 27.85
CA VAL A 161 -24.16 -1.30 26.90
C VAL A 161 -24.31 0.09 27.52
N GLY A 162 -24.75 1.07 26.72
CA GLY A 162 -24.82 2.48 27.13
C GLY A 162 -25.61 2.74 28.42
N THR A 163 -26.63 1.93 28.66
CA THR A 163 -27.52 1.96 29.84
C THR A 163 -26.98 1.20 31.05
N THR A 164 -25.92 0.40 30.90
CA THR A 164 -25.29 -0.32 32.02
C THR A 164 -24.73 0.67 33.04
N ALA A 165 -25.01 0.42 34.32
CA ALA A 165 -24.59 1.28 35.43
C ALA A 165 -23.07 1.47 35.45
N THR A 166 -22.60 2.67 35.81
CA THR A 166 -21.17 3.04 35.77
C THR A 166 -20.29 2.09 36.59
N GLU A 167 -20.75 1.68 37.76
CA GLU A 167 -20.00 0.76 38.63
C GLU A 167 -19.88 -0.63 38.02
N GLU A 168 -20.94 -1.14 37.40
CA GLU A 168 -20.91 -2.44 36.72
C GLU A 168 -19.99 -2.40 35.49
N ARG A 169 -20.06 -1.31 34.72
CA ARG A 169 -19.16 -1.05 33.59
C ARG A 169 -17.68 -1.01 34.01
N ARG A 170 -17.37 -0.44 35.18
CA ARG A 170 -16.00 -0.42 35.73
C ARG A 170 -15.53 -1.79 36.21
N ARG A 171 -16.44 -2.61 36.74
CA ARG A 171 -16.14 -3.96 37.24
C ARG A 171 -16.00 -5.00 36.13
N ALA A 172 -16.71 -4.85 35.01
CA ALA A 172 -16.74 -5.86 33.95
C ALA A 172 -15.34 -6.22 33.39
N PRO A 173 -14.44 -5.26 33.11
CA PRO A 173 -13.05 -5.58 32.72
C PRO A 173 -12.28 -6.40 33.75
N GLN A 174 -12.48 -6.13 35.05
CA GLN A 174 -11.80 -6.85 36.12
C GLN A 174 -12.28 -8.30 36.23
N ARG A 175 -13.58 -8.53 36.01
CA ARG A 175 -14.20 -9.87 35.97
C ARG A 175 -13.74 -10.68 34.76
N LEU A 176 -13.49 -10.00 33.63
CA LEU A 176 -12.88 -10.63 32.45
C LEU A 176 -11.41 -10.98 32.72
N LEU A 177 -10.65 -10.07 33.34
CA LEU A 177 -9.25 -10.30 33.67
C LEU A 177 -9.06 -11.46 34.67
N SER A 178 -9.94 -11.59 35.66
CA SER A 178 -9.89 -12.67 36.66
C SER A 178 -10.33 -14.03 36.12
N GLY A 179 -10.93 -14.09 34.93
CA GLY A 179 -11.51 -15.30 34.36
C GLY A 179 -12.86 -15.69 34.96
N GLU A 180 -13.49 -14.81 35.75
CA GLU A 180 -14.89 -15.00 36.17
C GLU A 180 -15.83 -14.97 34.96
N LEU A 181 -15.53 -14.08 34.02
CA LEU A 181 -16.15 -14.01 32.70
C LEU A 181 -15.14 -14.43 31.65
N CYS A 182 -15.62 -15.08 30.59
CA CYS A 182 -14.82 -15.32 29.38
C CYS A 182 -15.19 -14.38 28.23
N ALA A 183 -16.31 -13.63 28.33
CA ALA A 183 -16.71 -12.68 27.31
C ALA A 183 -17.40 -11.43 27.87
N LEU A 184 -17.09 -10.28 27.27
CA LEU A 184 -17.88 -9.05 27.38
C LEU A 184 -18.61 -8.81 26.07
N VAL A 185 -19.93 -8.77 26.11
CA VAL A 185 -20.78 -8.53 24.94
C VAL A 185 -21.17 -7.06 24.91
N THR A 186 -20.91 -6.38 23.80
CA THR A 186 -21.07 -4.93 23.67
C THR A 186 -21.62 -4.58 22.29
N VAL A 187 -21.97 -3.31 22.13
CA VAL A 187 -22.34 -2.72 20.85
C VAL A 187 -21.27 -1.69 20.44
N ASP A 188 -21.30 -0.50 21.05
CA ASP A 188 -20.38 0.60 20.71
C ASP A 188 -19.43 0.98 21.87
N LEU A 189 -19.64 0.45 23.07
CA LEU A 189 -19.08 1.01 24.30
C LEU A 189 -17.57 0.79 24.49
N TYR A 190 -17.05 -0.28 23.89
CA TYR A 190 -15.62 -0.61 23.91
C TYR A 190 -14.92 -0.28 22.58
N ASN A 191 -15.59 0.48 21.69
CA ASN A 191 -14.95 0.92 20.44
C ASN A 191 -13.86 1.96 20.73
N GLU A 192 -14.04 2.85 21.71
CA GLU A 192 -13.11 3.96 22.01
C GLU A 192 -12.93 4.19 23.52
N GLY A 193 -11.72 4.61 23.93
CA GLY A 193 -11.48 5.18 25.27
C GLY A 193 -11.30 4.21 26.44
N ILE A 194 -11.15 2.89 26.20
CA ILE A 194 -10.89 1.88 27.24
C ILE A 194 -9.68 1.01 26.85
N ASP A 195 -8.73 0.85 27.78
CA ASP A 195 -7.52 0.05 27.61
C ASP A 195 -7.70 -1.35 28.19
N LEU A 196 -7.76 -2.37 27.33
CA LEU A 196 -7.98 -3.78 27.71
C LEU A 196 -6.91 -4.69 27.08
N PRO A 197 -5.63 -4.60 27.52
CA PRO A 197 -4.53 -5.29 26.86
C PRO A 197 -4.60 -6.82 27.02
N MET A 198 -5.32 -7.30 28.03
CA MET A 198 -5.54 -8.73 28.29
C MET A 198 -6.46 -9.43 27.29
N VAL A 199 -7.17 -8.67 26.44
CA VAL A 199 -8.08 -9.25 25.45
C VAL A 199 -7.26 -10.07 24.45
N ASP A 200 -7.66 -11.33 24.29
CA ASP A 200 -7.02 -12.30 23.41
C ASP A 200 -7.97 -12.84 22.33
N THR A 201 -9.26 -12.51 22.40
CA THR A 201 -10.26 -12.98 21.45
C THR A 201 -11.26 -11.88 21.09
N LEU A 202 -11.58 -11.74 19.80
CA LEU A 202 -12.58 -10.81 19.29
C LEU A 202 -13.60 -11.55 18.44
N LEU A 203 -14.89 -11.37 18.73
CA LEU A 203 -15.99 -11.92 17.94
C LEU A 203 -16.73 -10.76 17.28
N LEU A 204 -16.62 -10.66 15.95
CA LEU A 204 -17.25 -9.63 15.14
C LEU A 204 -18.58 -10.19 14.61
N LEU A 205 -19.68 -9.90 15.31
CA LEU A 205 -21.01 -10.41 14.97
C LEU A 205 -21.86 -9.41 14.19
N ARG A 206 -21.30 -8.23 13.93
CA ARG A 206 -21.88 -7.21 13.06
C ARG A 206 -21.14 -7.19 11.73
N PRO A 207 -21.86 -7.09 10.60
CA PRO A 207 -21.22 -6.72 9.35
C PRO A 207 -20.59 -5.34 9.52
N THR A 208 -19.26 -5.27 9.39
CA THR A 208 -18.52 -4.02 9.57
C THR A 208 -18.04 -3.54 8.22
N GLN A 209 -18.69 -2.53 7.66
CA GLN A 209 -18.28 -1.94 6.38
C GLN A 209 -17.14 -0.93 6.51
N SER A 210 -17.11 -0.23 7.65
CA SER A 210 -16.11 0.80 7.91
C SER A 210 -14.77 0.15 8.27
N PRO A 211 -13.71 0.31 7.42
CA PRO A 211 -12.38 -0.18 7.75
C PRO A 211 -11.83 0.46 9.03
N VAL A 212 -12.24 1.70 9.29
CA VAL A 212 -11.90 2.46 10.50
C VAL A 212 -12.44 1.77 11.76
N LEU A 213 -13.75 1.48 11.82
CA LEU A 213 -14.32 0.77 12.97
C LEU A 213 -13.72 -0.62 13.14
N PHE A 214 -13.50 -1.32 12.02
CA PHE A 214 -12.91 -2.64 12.02
C PHE A 214 -11.48 -2.65 12.60
N GLN A 215 -10.62 -1.72 12.17
CA GLN A 215 -9.28 -1.54 12.71
C GLN A 215 -9.30 -1.13 14.19
N GLN A 216 -10.21 -0.24 14.59
CA GLN A 216 -10.38 0.14 16.00
C GLN A 216 -10.72 -1.07 16.87
N GLN A 217 -11.64 -1.93 16.41
CA GLN A 217 -12.05 -3.14 17.13
C GLN A 217 -10.91 -4.15 17.23
N ILE A 218 -10.24 -4.44 16.12
CA ILE A 218 -9.12 -5.39 16.08
C ILE A 218 -7.96 -4.88 16.94
N GLY A 219 -7.62 -3.58 16.84
CA GLY A 219 -6.56 -2.94 17.62
C GLY A 219 -6.71 -3.07 19.15
N ARG A 220 -7.90 -3.41 19.66
CA ARG A 220 -8.10 -3.73 21.09
C ARG A 220 -7.44 -5.06 21.47
N GLY A 221 -7.59 -6.07 20.61
CA GLY A 221 -7.00 -7.39 20.82
C GLY A 221 -5.50 -7.45 20.54
N LEU A 222 -4.97 -6.50 19.75
CA LEU A 222 -3.56 -6.51 19.33
C LEU A 222 -2.58 -5.84 20.32
N ARG A 223 -3.05 -5.32 21.45
CA ARG A 223 -2.16 -4.69 22.45
C ARG A 223 -1.23 -5.73 23.08
N LEU A 224 0.04 -5.41 23.29
CA LEU A 224 0.98 -6.34 23.93
C LEU A 224 0.68 -6.51 25.43
N VAL A 225 0.75 -7.74 25.92
CA VAL A 225 0.70 -8.06 27.35
C VAL A 225 1.53 -9.33 27.61
N PRO A 226 2.26 -9.44 28.74
CA PRO A 226 3.03 -10.65 29.03
C PRO A 226 2.17 -11.91 29.02
N GLY A 227 2.63 -12.94 28.31
CA GLY A 227 1.96 -14.23 28.21
C GLY A 227 0.87 -14.33 27.14
N LYS A 228 0.59 -13.26 26.38
CA LYS A 228 -0.26 -13.36 25.18
C LYS A 228 0.59 -13.71 23.96
N GLU A 229 0.27 -14.84 23.34
CA GLU A 229 0.94 -15.32 22.12
C GLU A 229 0.34 -14.69 20.87
N SER A 230 -0.98 -14.76 20.72
CA SER A 230 -1.72 -14.20 19.58
C SER A 230 -3.10 -13.68 20.02
N CYS A 231 -3.76 -12.92 19.16
CA CYS A 231 -5.17 -12.54 19.28
C CYS A 231 -6.01 -13.30 18.25
N LEU A 232 -6.99 -14.08 18.71
CA LEU A 232 -7.96 -14.74 17.84
C LEU A 232 -9.06 -13.76 17.41
N VAL A 233 -9.32 -13.64 16.11
CA VAL A 233 -10.39 -12.80 15.56
C VAL A 233 -11.33 -13.66 14.73
N LEU A 234 -12.61 -13.69 15.14
CA LEU A 234 -13.67 -14.45 14.49
C LEU A 234 -14.64 -13.47 13.84
N ASP A 235 -14.67 -13.44 12.52
CA ASP A 235 -15.55 -12.56 11.73
C ASP A 235 -16.60 -13.39 10.99
N PHE A 236 -17.87 -13.16 11.27
CA PHE A 236 -18.98 -13.93 10.70
C PHE A 236 -19.55 -13.21 9.48
N VAL A 237 -19.11 -13.66 8.30
CA VAL A 237 -19.34 -13.00 7.02
C VAL A 237 -20.57 -13.59 6.33
N GLY A 238 -21.64 -12.80 6.29
CA GLY A 238 -22.89 -13.17 5.62
C GLY A 238 -22.87 -12.96 4.10
N GLN A 239 -24.00 -13.19 3.44
CA GLN A 239 -24.15 -12.90 2.01
C GLN A 239 -24.34 -11.40 1.79
N HIS A 240 -23.54 -10.82 0.91
CA HIS A 240 -23.57 -9.39 0.58
C HIS A 240 -23.82 -9.16 -0.92
N ARG A 241 -24.23 -7.93 -1.28
CA ARG A 241 -24.25 -7.49 -2.68
C ARG A 241 -22.84 -7.50 -3.27
N ALA A 242 -22.74 -7.67 -4.59
CA ALA A 242 -21.47 -7.69 -5.32
C ALA A 242 -20.62 -6.40 -5.15
N GLU A 243 -21.25 -5.31 -4.70
CA GLU A 243 -20.64 -4.00 -4.48
C GLU A 243 -19.89 -3.90 -3.13
N PHE A 244 -20.00 -4.89 -2.25
CA PHE A 244 -19.35 -4.87 -0.94
C PHE A 244 -17.82 -4.91 -1.08
N ARG A 245 -17.15 -3.93 -0.47
CA ARG A 245 -15.71 -3.68 -0.63
C ARG A 245 -14.85 -4.45 0.39
N PHE A 246 -14.85 -5.78 0.30
CA PHE A 246 -13.98 -6.64 1.11
C PHE A 246 -12.48 -6.31 0.94
N ASP A 247 -12.09 -5.79 -0.22
CA ASP A 247 -10.73 -5.34 -0.48
C ASP A 247 -10.28 -4.26 0.50
N ARG A 248 -11.16 -3.35 0.91
CA ARG A 248 -10.82 -2.30 1.88
C ARG A 248 -10.55 -2.86 3.27
N LEU A 249 -11.33 -3.85 3.72
CA LEU A 249 -11.13 -4.48 5.04
C LEU A 249 -9.84 -5.29 5.05
N LEU A 250 -9.66 -6.14 4.05
CA LEU A 250 -8.47 -6.99 3.96
C LEU A 250 -7.20 -6.17 3.73
N SER A 251 -7.21 -5.15 2.86
CA SER A 251 -6.04 -4.28 2.68
C SER A 251 -5.71 -3.49 3.95
N SER A 252 -6.71 -3.13 4.75
CA SER A 252 -6.50 -2.44 6.02
C SER A 252 -5.80 -3.33 7.06
N LEU A 253 -5.95 -4.66 6.97
CA LEU A 253 -5.26 -5.64 7.80
C LEU A 253 -3.89 -6.00 7.26
N THR A 254 -3.81 -6.25 5.95
CA THR A 254 -2.65 -6.86 5.34
C THR A 254 -1.66 -5.85 4.75
N GLY A 255 -2.09 -4.61 4.52
CA GLY A 255 -1.30 -3.64 3.76
C GLY A 255 -1.02 -4.07 2.31
N LEU A 256 -1.62 -5.16 1.83
CA LEU A 256 -1.41 -5.69 0.49
C LEU A 256 -2.22 -4.90 -0.53
N SER A 257 -1.63 -4.72 -1.72
CA SER A 257 -2.34 -4.17 -2.88
C SER A 257 -3.46 -5.11 -3.30
N ARG A 258 -4.42 -4.60 -4.08
CA ARG A 258 -5.55 -5.42 -4.53
C ARG A 258 -5.12 -6.67 -5.32
N ARG A 259 -4.05 -6.56 -6.11
CA ARG A 259 -3.50 -7.69 -6.87
C ARG A 259 -2.92 -8.77 -5.95
N GLU A 260 -2.19 -8.35 -4.93
CA GLU A 260 -1.63 -9.24 -3.91
C GLU A 260 -2.72 -9.86 -3.03
N LEU A 261 -3.82 -9.14 -2.77
CA LEU A 261 -4.99 -9.71 -2.10
C LEU A 261 -5.64 -10.82 -2.92
N VAL A 262 -5.80 -10.66 -4.24
CA VAL A 262 -6.35 -11.73 -5.09
C VAL A 262 -5.48 -12.99 -4.99
N ASP A 263 -4.16 -12.84 -5.14
CA ASP A 263 -3.22 -13.95 -5.01
C ASP A 263 -3.25 -14.58 -3.61
N GLY A 264 -3.25 -13.74 -2.56
CA GLY A 264 -3.30 -14.19 -1.16
C GLY A 264 -4.60 -14.93 -0.81
N VAL A 265 -5.72 -14.55 -1.40
CA VAL A 265 -6.99 -15.25 -1.21
C VAL A 265 -7.04 -16.57 -2.00
N GLU A 266 -6.41 -16.65 -3.17
CA GLU A 266 -6.36 -17.87 -4.00
C GLU A 266 -5.37 -18.90 -3.47
N ASN A 267 -4.14 -18.47 -3.18
CA ASN A 267 -2.98 -19.31 -2.90
C ASN A 267 -2.56 -19.28 -1.42
N GLY A 268 -3.23 -18.48 -0.59
CA GLY A 268 -2.90 -18.26 0.81
C GLY A 268 -2.04 -17.01 1.01
N PHE A 269 -2.19 -16.35 2.16
CA PHE A 269 -1.48 -15.12 2.48
C PHE A 269 -0.01 -15.41 2.88
N GLY A 270 0.85 -15.63 1.89
CA GLY A 270 2.26 -16.01 2.10
C GLY A 270 3.17 -14.89 2.63
N SER A 271 2.72 -13.64 2.60
CA SER A 271 3.52 -12.47 2.97
C SER A 271 3.21 -11.87 4.34
N LEU A 272 2.35 -12.51 5.17
CA LEU A 272 1.95 -11.98 6.49
C LEU A 272 3.14 -11.80 7.45
N PRO A 273 3.10 -10.81 8.37
CA PRO A 273 4.07 -10.67 9.44
C PRO A 273 4.17 -11.96 10.25
N PRO A 274 5.33 -12.26 10.84
CA PRO A 274 5.52 -13.49 11.62
C PRO A 274 4.45 -13.65 12.71
N GLY A 275 3.82 -14.82 12.73
CA GLY A 275 2.76 -15.18 13.70
C GLY A 275 1.35 -14.70 13.32
N CYS A 276 1.20 -13.92 12.23
CA CYS A 276 -0.11 -13.53 11.74
C CYS A 276 -0.67 -14.58 10.76
N HIS A 277 -1.96 -14.88 10.91
CA HIS A 277 -2.66 -15.85 10.06
C HIS A 277 -4.02 -15.29 9.62
N ILE A 278 -4.35 -15.45 8.34
CA ILE A 278 -5.67 -15.12 7.79
C ILE A 278 -6.22 -16.38 7.11
N HIS A 279 -7.40 -16.80 7.54
CA HIS A 279 -8.10 -17.94 6.99
C HIS A 279 -9.53 -17.56 6.61
N LEU A 280 -9.84 -17.70 5.33
CA LEU A 280 -11.19 -17.47 4.80
C LEU A 280 -11.84 -18.83 4.55
N GLN A 281 -13.01 -19.08 5.16
CA GLN A 281 -13.79 -20.27 4.86
C GLN A 281 -14.29 -20.27 3.42
N ARG A 282 -14.70 -21.44 2.91
CA ARG A 282 -14.85 -21.68 1.48
C ARG A 282 -15.83 -20.70 0.83
N GLN A 283 -17.01 -20.50 1.42
CA GLN A 283 -18.03 -19.65 0.84
C GLN A 283 -17.59 -18.18 0.88
N THR A 284 -17.07 -17.71 2.01
CA THR A 284 -16.53 -16.36 2.13
C THR A 284 -15.37 -16.12 1.16
N ARG A 285 -14.46 -17.09 0.99
CA ARG A 285 -13.35 -17.01 0.04
C ARG A 285 -13.85 -16.82 -1.39
N GLU A 286 -14.83 -17.61 -1.82
CA GLU A 286 -15.44 -17.50 -3.15
C GLU A 286 -16.12 -16.13 -3.36
N GLN A 287 -16.85 -15.63 -2.36
CA GLN A 287 -17.48 -14.30 -2.40
C GLN A 287 -16.44 -13.16 -2.48
N VAL A 288 -15.40 -13.22 -1.66
CA VAL A 288 -14.30 -12.24 -1.66
C VAL A 288 -13.60 -12.26 -3.03
N LEU A 289 -13.26 -13.42 -3.58
CA LEU A 289 -12.63 -13.52 -4.90
C LEU A 289 -13.51 -12.96 -6.01
N GLN A 290 -14.81 -13.26 -5.97
CA GLN A 290 -15.75 -12.73 -6.95
C GLN A 290 -15.83 -11.20 -6.87
N GLY A 291 -15.88 -10.64 -5.65
CA GLY A 291 -15.82 -9.20 -5.41
C GLY A 291 -14.52 -8.58 -5.92
N LEU A 292 -13.37 -9.15 -5.57
CA LEU A 292 -12.07 -8.66 -6.03
C LEU A 292 -11.94 -8.67 -7.56
N ARG A 293 -12.38 -9.76 -8.21
CA ARG A 293 -12.32 -9.91 -9.68
C ARG A 293 -13.33 -9.02 -10.41
N SER A 294 -14.54 -8.83 -9.88
CA SER A 294 -15.55 -7.95 -10.50
C SER A 294 -15.08 -6.49 -10.56
N LEU A 295 -14.40 -6.03 -9.50
CA LEU A 295 -13.79 -4.71 -9.43
C LEU A 295 -12.70 -4.51 -10.50
N THR A 296 -11.92 -5.55 -10.81
CA THR A 296 -10.86 -5.48 -11.84
C THR A 296 -11.38 -5.49 -13.28
N SER A 297 -12.52 -6.16 -13.55
CA SER A 297 -13.01 -6.39 -14.93
C SER A 297 -13.91 -5.26 -15.48
N GLN A 298 -14.54 -4.45 -14.63
CA GLN A 298 -15.45 -3.35 -15.04
C GLN A 298 -15.02 -1.95 -14.58
N ASN A 299 -13.75 -1.79 -14.18
CA ASN A 299 -13.25 -0.59 -13.49
C ASN A 299 -13.54 0.74 -14.22
N TRP A 300 -13.33 0.82 -15.55
CA TRP A 300 -13.38 2.13 -16.25
C TRP A 300 -14.79 2.75 -16.31
N ARG A 301 -15.84 1.95 -16.56
CA ARG A 301 -17.22 2.47 -16.58
C ARG A 301 -17.65 2.94 -15.20
N ARG A 302 -17.27 2.18 -14.16
CA ARG A 302 -17.51 2.54 -12.77
C ARG A 302 -16.78 3.83 -12.40
N LEU A 303 -15.47 3.92 -12.64
CA LEU A 303 -14.66 5.11 -12.38
C LEU A 303 -15.24 6.35 -13.07
N LYS A 304 -15.70 6.20 -14.32
CA LYS A 304 -16.39 7.27 -15.04
C LYS A 304 -17.64 7.72 -14.30
N THR A 305 -18.51 6.80 -13.88
CA THR A 305 -19.74 7.13 -13.15
C THR A 305 -19.44 7.75 -11.77
N GLU A 306 -18.47 7.22 -11.04
CA GLU A 306 -18.01 7.77 -9.75
C GLU A 306 -17.49 9.19 -9.93
N LEU A 307 -16.66 9.44 -10.94
CA LEU A 307 -16.15 10.78 -11.24
C LEU A 307 -17.26 11.75 -11.64
N GLN A 308 -18.27 11.30 -12.39
CA GLN A 308 -19.44 12.12 -12.75
C GLN A 308 -20.25 12.51 -11.51
N THR A 309 -20.52 11.57 -10.62
CA THR A 309 -21.22 11.84 -9.35
C THR A 309 -20.39 12.75 -8.46
N TYR A 310 -19.08 12.50 -8.35
CA TYR A 310 -18.15 13.33 -7.60
C TYR A 310 -18.15 14.78 -8.11
N ALA A 311 -18.10 14.96 -9.43
CA ALA A 311 -18.15 16.26 -10.08
C ALA A 311 -19.47 17.00 -9.87
N ALA A 312 -20.58 16.28 -9.82
CA ALA A 312 -21.90 16.87 -9.56
C ALA A 312 -22.00 17.43 -8.14
N LEU A 313 -21.34 16.80 -7.16
CA LEU A 313 -21.35 17.20 -5.75
C LEU A 313 -20.36 18.34 -5.45
N ARG A 314 -19.14 18.28 -5.99
CA ARG A 314 -18.03 19.21 -5.68
C ARG A 314 -17.91 20.38 -6.66
N GLY A 315 -18.57 20.31 -7.81
CA GLY A 315 -18.41 21.26 -8.92
C GLY A 315 -17.30 20.86 -9.89
N ARG A 316 -17.46 21.25 -11.16
CA ARG A 316 -16.65 20.74 -12.28
C ARG A 316 -15.25 21.32 -12.40
N SER A 317 -14.99 22.51 -11.87
CA SER A 317 -13.78 23.30 -12.15
C SER A 317 -12.62 23.06 -11.17
N ALA A 318 -12.77 22.19 -10.17
CA ALA A 318 -11.80 22.04 -9.08
C ALA A 318 -11.36 20.58 -8.81
N ILE A 319 -11.65 19.63 -9.71
CA ILE A 319 -11.39 18.21 -9.44
C ILE A 319 -9.95 17.86 -9.73
N ARG A 320 -9.20 17.52 -8.68
CA ARG A 320 -7.82 17.04 -8.74
C ARG A 320 -7.75 15.52 -8.56
N LEU A 321 -6.71 14.91 -9.11
CA LEU A 321 -6.43 13.49 -9.03
C LEU A 321 -6.29 13.04 -7.57
N ALA A 322 -5.55 13.81 -6.78
CA ALA A 322 -5.31 13.52 -5.37
C ALA A 322 -6.61 13.45 -4.58
N ASP A 323 -7.45 14.48 -4.73
CA ASP A 323 -8.74 14.57 -4.03
C ASP A 323 -9.67 13.41 -4.43
N PHE A 324 -9.72 13.07 -5.72
CA PHE A 324 -10.56 11.98 -6.21
C PHE A 324 -10.07 10.60 -5.71
N LEU A 325 -8.76 10.34 -5.75
CA LEU A 325 -8.19 9.10 -5.24
C LEU A 325 -8.43 8.93 -3.74
N HIS A 326 -8.21 10.01 -2.97
CA HIS A 326 -8.42 10.02 -1.53
C HIS A 326 -9.91 9.80 -1.19
N ASP A 327 -10.81 10.63 -1.72
CA ASP A 327 -12.24 10.59 -1.36
C ASP A 327 -12.94 9.31 -1.82
N GLN A 328 -12.48 8.67 -2.90
CA GLN A 328 -13.05 7.40 -3.40
C GLN A 328 -12.30 6.16 -2.90
N ALA A 329 -11.25 6.33 -2.08
CA ALA A 329 -10.36 5.26 -1.62
C ALA A 329 -9.85 4.39 -2.78
N LEU A 330 -9.33 5.05 -3.81
CA LEU A 330 -8.74 4.45 -5.01
C LEU A 330 -7.22 4.53 -4.97
N GLU A 331 -6.56 3.60 -5.65
CA GLU A 331 -5.11 3.62 -5.85
C GLU A 331 -4.75 4.23 -7.21
N LEU A 332 -3.48 4.60 -7.44
CA LEU A 332 -3.09 5.18 -8.75
C LEU A 332 -3.30 4.14 -9.86
N GLU A 333 -3.02 2.89 -9.54
CA GLU A 333 -3.13 1.69 -10.36
C GLU A 333 -4.57 1.44 -10.83
N ASP A 334 -5.58 2.02 -10.16
CA ASP A 334 -6.98 1.96 -10.61
C ASP A 334 -7.22 2.83 -11.85
N ILE A 335 -6.55 3.98 -11.93
CA ILE A 335 -6.68 4.95 -13.03
C ILE A 335 -5.62 4.68 -14.10
N TYR A 336 -4.42 4.30 -13.70
CA TYR A 336 -3.24 4.13 -14.54
C TYR A 336 -2.93 2.64 -14.74
N ARG A 337 -3.37 2.11 -15.87
CA ARG A 337 -3.10 0.72 -16.27
C ARG A 337 -1.74 0.60 -16.93
N THR A 338 -0.91 -0.32 -16.45
CA THR A 338 0.39 -0.65 -17.04
C THR A 338 0.24 -1.60 -18.24
N GLY A 339 0.94 -1.35 -19.35
CA GLY A 339 1.02 -2.24 -20.52
C GLY A 339 0.14 -1.84 -21.71
N THR A 340 0.48 -2.27 -22.93
CA THR A 340 -0.10 -1.80 -24.21
C THR A 340 -1.50 -2.34 -24.55
N GLY A 341 -2.32 -2.68 -23.56
CA GLY A 341 -3.68 -3.19 -23.78
C GLY A 341 -4.60 -2.13 -24.40
N GLN A 342 -5.65 -2.56 -25.12
CA GLN A 342 -6.67 -1.68 -25.74
C GLN A 342 -7.61 -0.98 -24.72
N GLY A 343 -7.33 -1.06 -23.42
CA GLY A 343 -8.16 -0.46 -22.38
C GLY A 343 -7.78 1.01 -22.14
N ARG A 344 -8.78 1.85 -21.87
CA ARG A 344 -8.58 3.24 -21.41
C ARG A 344 -7.72 3.30 -20.14
N SER A 345 -6.87 4.32 -20.04
CA SER A 345 -5.93 4.54 -18.94
C SER A 345 -5.56 6.02 -18.83
N GLY A 346 -5.35 6.50 -17.61
CA GLY A 346 -4.88 7.85 -17.29
C GLY A 346 -6.00 8.85 -16.95
N TRP A 347 -5.61 9.88 -16.22
CA TRP A 347 -6.53 10.81 -15.58
C TRP A 347 -7.21 11.74 -16.58
N THR A 348 -6.50 12.22 -17.61
CA THR A 348 -7.07 13.04 -18.68
C THR A 348 -8.14 12.26 -19.44
N ALA A 349 -7.86 11.00 -19.80
CA ALA A 349 -8.82 10.13 -20.46
C ALA A 349 -10.08 9.93 -19.59
N LEU A 350 -9.92 9.75 -18.27
CA LEU A 350 -11.04 9.58 -17.35
C LEU A 350 -11.88 10.86 -17.23
N LYS A 351 -11.25 12.03 -17.07
CA LYS A 351 -11.94 13.33 -17.06
C LYS A 351 -12.72 13.57 -18.35
N ARG A 352 -12.12 13.22 -19.49
CA ARG A 352 -12.75 13.36 -20.81
C ARG A 352 -13.96 12.45 -20.95
N ASP A 353 -13.81 11.17 -20.65
CA ASP A 353 -14.91 10.21 -20.71
C ASP A 353 -16.04 10.56 -19.72
N ALA A 354 -15.74 11.21 -18.60
CA ALA A 354 -16.71 11.76 -17.65
C ALA A 354 -17.38 13.07 -18.12
N GLY A 355 -16.88 13.72 -19.18
CA GLY A 355 -17.41 14.97 -19.73
C GLY A 355 -16.91 16.24 -19.02
N LEU A 356 -15.76 16.17 -18.34
CA LEU A 356 -15.14 17.30 -17.62
C LEU A 356 -14.21 18.12 -18.51
N ILE A 357 -13.66 17.51 -19.57
CA ILE A 357 -12.84 18.19 -20.58
C ILE A 357 -13.66 18.28 -21.86
N VAL A 358 -13.96 19.51 -22.29
CA VAL A 358 -14.79 19.80 -23.48
C VAL A 358 -13.96 20.09 -24.72
N ALA A 359 -12.73 20.57 -24.57
CA ALA A 359 -11.83 20.84 -25.71
C ALA A 359 -11.51 19.55 -26.48
N GLU A 360 -11.37 19.61 -27.80
CA GLU A 360 -11.02 18.46 -28.63
C GLU A 360 -9.70 17.80 -28.16
N PRO A 361 -9.63 16.46 -28.14
CA PRO A 361 -8.40 15.76 -27.77
C PRO A 361 -7.29 16.04 -28.77
N GLY A 362 -6.07 16.21 -28.26
CA GLY A 362 -4.89 16.24 -29.11
C GLY A 362 -4.65 14.89 -29.80
N PRO A 363 -3.95 14.85 -30.95
CA PRO A 363 -3.78 13.64 -31.76
C PRO A 363 -3.05 12.51 -31.03
N GLU A 364 -2.26 12.83 -30.00
CA GLU A 364 -1.50 11.84 -29.23
C GLU A 364 -1.94 11.76 -27.76
N GLU A 365 -3.05 12.40 -27.40
CA GLU A 365 -3.51 12.51 -26.02
C GLU A 365 -3.77 11.13 -25.39
N ASP A 366 -4.52 10.27 -26.09
CA ASP A 366 -4.83 8.91 -25.62
C ASP A 366 -3.55 8.07 -25.44
N TYR A 367 -2.58 8.24 -26.35
CA TYR A 367 -1.29 7.56 -26.24
C TYR A 367 -0.53 8.02 -25.00
N LEU A 368 -0.38 9.33 -24.79
CA LEU A 368 0.37 9.88 -23.66
C LEU A 368 -0.29 9.53 -22.31
N SER A 369 -1.62 9.70 -22.22
CA SER A 369 -2.43 9.34 -21.05
C SER A 369 -2.19 7.88 -20.64
N HIS A 370 -2.14 6.99 -21.63
CA HIS A 370 -1.87 5.57 -21.39
C HIS A 370 -0.46 5.30 -20.90
N ARG A 371 0.54 5.98 -21.47
CA ARG A 371 1.95 5.79 -21.12
C ARG A 371 2.33 6.33 -19.75
N PHE A 372 1.52 7.19 -19.12
CA PHE A 372 1.77 7.66 -17.75
C PHE A 372 1.69 6.54 -16.71
N GLY A 373 1.01 5.43 -17.01
CA GLY A 373 1.09 4.22 -16.17
C GLY A 373 2.51 3.65 -16.05
N ASP A 374 3.38 3.90 -17.03
CA ASP A 374 4.79 3.48 -16.97
C ASP A 374 5.66 4.41 -16.09
N LEU A 375 5.06 5.42 -15.44
CA LEU A 375 5.75 6.36 -14.55
C LEU A 375 5.44 6.13 -13.06
N LEU A 376 4.52 5.20 -12.74
CA LEU A 376 4.08 4.96 -11.36
C LEU A 376 5.22 4.50 -10.42
N HIS A 377 6.29 3.94 -10.97
CA HIS A 377 7.45 3.49 -10.20
C HIS A 377 8.40 4.64 -9.79
N VAL A 378 8.22 5.84 -10.32
CA VAL A 378 9.17 6.95 -10.10
C VAL A 378 9.00 7.50 -8.69
N ASP A 379 10.05 7.38 -7.89
CA ASP A 379 10.14 7.89 -6.51
C ASP A 379 11.38 8.75 -6.25
N ASP A 380 12.18 8.99 -7.29
CA ASP A 380 13.33 9.89 -7.30
C ASP A 380 12.89 11.36 -7.27
N PRO A 381 13.19 12.13 -6.20
CA PRO A 381 12.77 13.52 -6.07
C PRO A 381 13.20 14.41 -7.24
N ARG A 382 14.43 14.24 -7.75
CA ARG A 382 14.95 15.09 -8.84
C ARG A 382 14.20 14.83 -10.14
N ARG A 383 13.77 13.59 -10.37
CA ARG A 383 13.00 13.24 -11.56
C ARG A 383 11.55 13.70 -11.47
N LEU A 384 10.98 13.66 -10.28
CA LEU A 384 9.64 14.18 -10.03
C LEU A 384 9.61 15.70 -10.23
N ASP A 385 10.68 16.41 -9.83
CA ASP A 385 10.87 17.83 -10.16
C ASP A 385 10.92 18.06 -11.67
N VAL A 386 11.64 17.20 -12.42
CA VAL A 386 11.67 17.26 -13.90
C VAL A 386 10.29 17.04 -14.49
N MET A 387 9.51 16.06 -13.99
CA MET A 387 8.14 15.81 -14.44
C MET A 387 7.25 17.03 -14.21
N ALA A 388 7.30 17.62 -13.01
CA ALA A 388 6.55 18.82 -12.67
C ALA A 388 6.97 20.02 -13.55
N ALA A 389 8.27 20.19 -13.79
CA ALA A 389 8.80 21.25 -14.64
C ALA A 389 8.37 21.09 -16.11
N VAL A 390 8.38 19.87 -16.66
CA VAL A 390 7.90 19.57 -18.02
C VAL A 390 6.41 19.90 -18.14
N GLY A 391 5.59 19.47 -17.17
CA GLY A 391 4.15 19.72 -17.19
C GLY A 391 3.76 21.19 -16.98
N SER A 392 4.58 21.96 -16.25
CA SER A 392 4.30 23.37 -15.96
C SER A 392 4.80 24.35 -17.04
N ARG A 393 5.54 23.89 -18.05
CA ARG A 393 6.12 24.74 -19.09
C ARG A 393 5.08 25.19 -20.12
N GLN A 394 4.54 26.39 -19.93
CA GLN A 394 3.48 26.94 -20.80
C GLN A 394 3.93 27.97 -21.86
N ARG A 395 5.17 28.49 -21.82
CA ARG A 395 5.72 29.45 -22.83
C ARG A 395 7.23 29.28 -23.06
N SER A 396 7.76 29.96 -24.09
CA SER A 396 9.18 30.06 -24.49
C SER A 396 10.11 29.84 -23.29
N SER A 397 10.79 28.69 -23.28
CA SER A 397 11.72 28.32 -22.22
C SER A 397 13.14 28.58 -22.70
N PRO A 398 14.05 29.01 -21.80
CA PRO A 398 15.47 29.06 -22.11
C PRO A 398 15.98 27.67 -22.54
N ALA A 399 17.10 27.65 -23.26
CA ALA A 399 17.76 26.41 -23.64
C ALA A 399 18.00 25.55 -22.40
N LEU A 400 17.68 24.25 -22.50
CA LEU A 400 17.92 23.30 -21.43
C LEU A 400 19.42 23.22 -21.14
N HIS A 401 19.80 23.30 -19.87
CA HIS A 401 21.15 22.93 -19.48
C HIS A 401 21.32 21.41 -19.57
N ALA A 402 22.57 20.92 -19.67
CA ALA A 402 22.85 19.52 -20.02
C ALA A 402 22.23 18.49 -19.06
N GLU A 403 22.15 18.80 -17.77
CA GLU A 403 21.54 17.93 -16.75
C GLU A 403 20.01 17.88 -16.88
N GLU A 404 19.37 19.03 -17.07
CA GLU A 404 17.93 19.12 -17.31
C GLU A 404 17.54 18.39 -18.61
N ALA A 405 18.34 18.57 -19.67
CA ALA A 405 18.13 17.89 -20.94
C ALA A 405 18.17 16.36 -20.80
N LEU A 406 19.10 15.84 -19.98
CA LEU A 406 19.20 14.42 -19.71
C LEU A 406 18.00 13.90 -18.91
N GLY A 407 17.55 14.63 -17.89
CA GLY A 407 16.34 14.30 -17.14
C GLY A 407 15.08 14.27 -18.01
N VAL A 408 14.91 15.26 -18.87
CA VAL A 408 13.81 15.31 -19.85
C VAL A 408 13.91 14.14 -20.82
N GLN A 409 15.11 13.79 -21.29
CA GLN A 409 15.31 12.66 -22.20
C GLN A 409 14.95 11.33 -21.53
N MET A 410 15.30 11.14 -20.26
CA MET A 410 14.91 9.95 -19.49
C MET A 410 13.38 9.83 -19.38
N LEU A 411 12.69 10.92 -19.04
CA LEU A 411 11.23 10.95 -18.99
C LEU A 411 10.62 10.62 -20.35
N ALA A 412 11.10 11.27 -21.42
CA ALA A 412 10.65 11.05 -22.77
C ALA A 412 10.77 9.57 -23.16
N TYR A 413 11.90 8.92 -22.87
CA TYR A 413 12.12 7.51 -23.24
C TYR A 413 11.37 6.51 -22.39
N GLN A 414 11.01 6.87 -21.17
CA GLN A 414 10.15 6.03 -20.36
C GLN A 414 8.71 6.04 -20.92
N ILE A 415 8.20 7.22 -21.26
CA ILE A 415 6.89 7.40 -21.91
C ILE A 415 6.92 6.76 -23.30
N ASP A 416 7.87 7.13 -24.15
CA ASP A 416 7.97 6.66 -25.54
C ASP A 416 8.73 5.35 -25.66
N GLY A 417 8.23 4.28 -25.06
CA GLY A 417 8.96 3.01 -24.96
C GLY A 417 9.26 2.28 -26.28
N ARG A 418 8.75 2.76 -27.43
CA ARG A 418 9.00 2.19 -28.76
C ARG A 418 10.32 2.70 -29.32
N HIS A 419 11.17 1.81 -29.83
CA HIS A 419 12.52 2.15 -30.33
C HIS A 419 12.52 3.09 -31.56
N GLU A 420 11.36 3.26 -32.22
CA GLU A 420 11.20 4.06 -33.45
C GLU A 420 11.02 5.57 -33.20
N GLN A 421 10.69 5.99 -31.98
CA GLN A 421 10.48 7.41 -31.66
C GLN A 421 11.80 8.03 -31.14
N ALA A 422 12.61 8.61 -32.03
CA ALA A 422 13.93 9.15 -31.69
C ALA A 422 13.92 10.66 -31.33
N ALA A 423 12.89 11.13 -30.62
CA ALA A 423 12.80 12.53 -30.26
C ALA A 423 13.81 12.89 -29.14
N GLY A 424 14.55 13.98 -29.36
CA GLY A 424 15.39 14.63 -28.34
C GLY A 424 14.55 15.34 -27.27
N PRO A 425 15.17 15.85 -26.20
CA PRO A 425 14.45 16.45 -25.08
C PRO A 425 13.66 17.70 -25.49
N GLU A 426 14.16 18.52 -26.41
CA GLU A 426 13.46 19.69 -26.93
C GLU A 426 12.21 19.30 -27.74
N ALA A 427 12.33 18.28 -28.60
CA ALA A 427 11.20 17.80 -29.39
C ALA A 427 10.09 17.20 -28.50
N PHE A 428 10.47 16.52 -27.42
CA PHE A 428 9.52 16.03 -26.42
C PHE A 428 8.81 17.17 -25.69
N LEU A 429 9.53 18.23 -25.31
CA LEU A 429 8.93 19.43 -24.70
C LEU A 429 7.91 20.11 -25.62
N GLU A 430 8.22 20.28 -26.90
CA GLU A 430 7.26 20.85 -27.86
C GLU A 430 6.02 19.97 -28.02
N ARG A 431 6.19 18.65 -28.02
CA ARG A 431 5.08 17.69 -28.05
C ARG A 431 4.17 17.82 -26.81
N MET A 432 4.75 18.01 -25.63
CA MET A 432 4.00 18.23 -24.38
C MET A 432 3.24 19.56 -24.39
N LYS A 433 3.82 20.64 -24.96
CA LYS A 433 3.13 21.93 -25.12
C LYS A 433 1.89 21.83 -26.00
N GLY A 434 1.89 20.95 -27.00
CA GLY A 434 0.73 20.66 -27.84
C GLY A 434 -0.43 19.96 -27.11
N HIS A 435 -0.20 19.47 -25.88
CA HIS A 435 -1.16 18.68 -25.10
C HIS A 435 -1.31 19.22 -23.67
N PRO A 436 -1.95 20.40 -23.47
CA PRO A 436 -2.01 21.08 -22.17
C PRO A 436 -2.73 20.27 -21.08
N ALA A 437 -3.73 19.46 -21.43
CA ALA A 437 -4.41 18.58 -20.47
C ALA A 437 -3.47 17.48 -19.93
N ILE A 438 -2.67 16.88 -20.81
CA ILE A 438 -1.64 15.88 -20.45
C ILE A 438 -0.53 16.52 -19.62
N ALA A 439 -0.12 17.75 -19.96
CA ALA A 439 0.86 18.48 -19.18
C ALA A 439 0.36 18.75 -17.75
N ALA A 440 -0.91 19.17 -17.59
CA ALA A 440 -1.53 19.33 -16.28
C ALA A 440 -1.63 18.01 -15.49
N GLU A 441 -2.00 16.92 -16.17
CA GLU A 441 -2.01 15.59 -15.56
C GLU A 441 -0.62 15.17 -15.06
N LEU A 442 0.44 15.45 -15.83
CA LEU A 442 1.81 15.12 -15.42
C LEU A 442 2.21 15.85 -14.14
N VAL A 443 1.79 17.12 -13.99
CA VAL A 443 2.01 17.88 -12.75
C VAL A 443 1.26 17.23 -11.58
N GLU A 444 -0.03 16.93 -11.74
CA GLU A 444 -0.83 16.27 -10.70
C GLU A 444 -0.23 14.91 -10.29
N LEU A 445 0.19 14.09 -11.26
CA LEU A 445 0.82 12.79 -11.02
C LEU A 445 2.18 12.95 -10.31
N SER A 446 3.02 13.88 -10.76
CA SER A 446 4.33 14.13 -10.12
C SER A 446 4.20 14.56 -8.66
N ALA A 447 3.23 15.44 -8.35
CA ALA A 447 2.97 15.89 -6.98
C ALA A 447 2.52 14.74 -6.06
N LEU A 448 1.67 13.84 -6.58
CA LEU A 448 1.24 12.64 -5.86
C LEU A 448 2.39 11.67 -5.60
N LEU A 449 3.20 11.38 -6.62
CA LEU A 449 4.36 10.50 -6.46
C LEU A 449 5.40 11.09 -5.51
N GLN A 450 5.63 12.41 -5.55
CA GLN A 450 6.51 13.13 -4.65
C GLN A 450 6.07 12.98 -3.19
N ALA A 451 4.77 13.10 -2.94
CA ALA A 451 4.25 12.97 -1.58
C ALA A 451 4.24 11.51 -1.08
N ARG A 452 4.15 10.52 -1.98
CA ARG A 452 4.38 9.11 -1.63
C ARG A 452 5.85 8.77 -1.34
N SER A 453 6.79 9.50 -1.93
CA SER A 453 8.22 9.25 -1.73
C SER A 453 8.70 9.78 -0.38
N THR A 454 9.55 8.99 0.28
CA THR A 454 10.29 9.36 1.50
C THR A 454 11.81 9.35 1.26
N LEU A 455 12.24 9.16 0.00
CA LEU A 455 13.64 9.07 -0.36
C LEU A 455 14.31 10.45 -0.32
N GLY A 456 15.48 10.51 0.32
CA GLY A 456 16.37 11.67 0.19
C GLY A 456 17.11 11.63 -1.15
N ALA A 457 17.31 12.79 -1.78
CA ALA A 457 17.96 12.94 -3.09
C ALA A 457 19.50 12.77 -3.03
N HIS A 458 19.95 11.57 -2.68
CA HIS A 458 21.38 11.22 -2.62
C HIS A 458 21.83 10.64 -3.96
N PRO A 459 22.89 11.15 -4.60
CA PRO A 459 23.41 10.59 -5.85
C PRO A 459 23.92 9.16 -5.63
N VAL A 460 23.89 8.34 -6.69
CA VAL A 460 24.51 7.00 -6.66
C VAL A 460 26.04 7.16 -6.63
N PRO A 461 26.76 6.65 -5.62
CA PRO A 461 28.20 6.80 -5.54
C PRO A 461 28.92 6.12 -6.72
N GLY A 462 29.87 6.80 -7.35
CA GLY A 462 30.53 6.39 -8.59
C GLY A 462 29.72 6.64 -9.88
N LEU A 463 28.53 7.24 -9.77
CA LEU A 463 27.68 7.70 -10.88
C LEU A 463 27.13 9.10 -10.60
N GLU A 464 27.88 9.94 -9.89
CA GLU A 464 27.48 11.31 -9.50
C GLU A 464 27.29 12.23 -10.71
N ASP A 465 27.85 11.87 -11.87
CA ASP A 465 27.66 12.56 -13.16
C ASP A 465 26.31 12.25 -13.83
N THR A 466 25.52 11.36 -13.23
CA THR A 466 24.21 10.93 -13.71
C THR A 466 23.11 11.46 -12.77
N PRO A 467 21.87 11.61 -13.27
CA PRO A 467 20.73 12.02 -12.44
C PRO A 467 20.18 10.88 -11.56
N LEU A 468 20.90 9.76 -11.41
CA LEU A 468 20.44 8.63 -10.61
C LEU A 468 20.62 8.90 -9.11
N CYS A 469 19.56 8.64 -8.36
CA CYS A 469 19.51 8.67 -6.91
C CYS A 469 19.61 7.26 -6.33
N LEU A 470 20.34 7.13 -5.24
CA LEU A 470 20.52 5.87 -4.52
C LEU A 470 19.18 5.40 -3.93
N HIS A 471 18.91 4.11 -4.07
CA HIS A 471 17.70 3.38 -3.64
C HIS A 471 16.40 3.73 -4.38
N ALA A 472 16.42 4.70 -5.29
CA ALA A 472 15.27 5.02 -6.13
C ALA A 472 15.01 3.96 -7.21
N GLY A 473 13.78 3.93 -7.72
CA GLY A 473 13.27 3.00 -8.73
C GLY A 473 13.46 3.52 -10.16
N TYR A 474 13.97 2.66 -11.04
CA TYR A 474 14.20 2.97 -12.45
C TYR A 474 13.87 1.79 -13.38
N GLY A 475 13.16 2.05 -14.46
CA GLY A 475 13.12 1.15 -15.61
C GLY A 475 14.50 1.04 -16.26
N ALA A 476 14.77 -0.09 -16.94
CA ALA A 476 16.04 -0.30 -17.63
C ALA A 476 16.35 0.83 -18.62
N ARG A 477 15.35 1.32 -19.37
CA ARG A 477 15.52 2.44 -20.31
C ARG A 477 16.00 3.71 -19.62
N GLU A 478 15.49 3.99 -18.43
CA GLU A 478 15.87 5.19 -17.68
C GLU A 478 17.33 5.10 -17.25
N ILE A 479 17.77 3.95 -16.70
CA ILE A 479 19.17 3.71 -16.33
C ILE A 479 20.09 3.84 -17.54
N LEU A 480 19.74 3.19 -18.65
CA LEU A 480 20.53 3.23 -19.88
C LEU A 480 20.62 4.65 -20.47
N THR A 481 19.56 5.44 -20.33
CA THR A 481 19.55 6.85 -20.76
C THR A 481 20.41 7.70 -19.83
N ALA A 482 20.30 7.52 -18.52
CA ALA A 482 21.06 8.24 -17.51
C ALA A 482 22.58 8.08 -17.70
N VAL A 483 23.04 6.86 -18.02
CA VAL A 483 24.46 6.59 -18.32
C VAL A 483 24.85 6.92 -19.78
N ARG A 484 23.97 7.59 -20.52
CA ARG A 484 24.16 8.02 -21.93
C ARG A 484 24.43 6.86 -22.89
N TRP A 485 23.99 5.66 -22.55
CA TRP A 485 24.02 4.52 -23.45
C TRP A 485 22.92 4.63 -24.53
N LEU A 486 21.73 5.07 -24.10
CA LEU A 486 20.67 5.51 -24.99
C LEU A 486 20.74 7.02 -25.17
N THR A 487 20.71 7.48 -26.42
CA THR A 487 20.73 8.91 -26.78
C THR A 487 19.75 9.15 -27.92
N ALA A 488 19.46 10.42 -28.23
CA ALA A 488 18.65 10.81 -29.39
C ALA A 488 19.12 10.17 -30.71
N SER A 489 20.43 9.94 -30.86
CA SER A 489 21.03 9.31 -32.04
C SER A 489 21.26 7.81 -31.91
N ARG A 490 21.02 7.20 -30.74
CA ARG A 490 21.33 5.79 -30.46
C ARG A 490 20.26 5.15 -29.58
N ARG A 491 19.39 4.33 -30.20
CA ARG A 491 18.27 3.66 -29.53
C ARG A 491 18.25 2.15 -29.76
N VAL A 492 19.23 1.45 -29.18
CA VAL A 492 19.40 0.00 -29.36
C VAL A 492 18.65 -0.81 -28.28
N PRO A 493 18.02 -1.96 -28.63
CA PRO A 493 17.47 -2.87 -27.64
C PRO A 493 18.55 -3.38 -26.69
N PHE A 494 18.23 -3.45 -25.40
CA PHE A 494 19.11 -4.03 -24.37
C PHE A 494 18.50 -5.32 -23.84
N GLN A 495 19.20 -6.44 -24.06
CA GLN A 495 18.77 -7.78 -23.66
C GLN A 495 19.94 -8.52 -22.97
N ALA A 496 20.57 -7.89 -21.98
CA ALA A 496 21.63 -8.49 -21.19
C ALA A 496 21.40 -8.25 -19.69
N GLY A 497 21.97 -9.13 -18.85
CA GLY A 497 21.96 -8.96 -17.40
C GLY A 497 23.06 -8.02 -16.90
N THR A 498 23.98 -7.60 -17.77
CA THR A 498 25.08 -6.69 -17.43
C THR A 498 25.35 -5.71 -18.57
N LEU A 499 25.89 -4.52 -18.23
CA LEU A 499 26.35 -3.52 -19.20
C LEU A 499 27.72 -3.00 -18.82
N SER A 500 28.73 -3.25 -19.65
CA SER A 500 30.08 -2.70 -19.45
C SER A 500 30.24 -1.32 -20.11
N LEU A 501 30.48 -0.29 -19.31
CA LEU A 501 30.83 1.08 -19.74
C LEU A 501 32.35 1.21 -19.82
N LEU A 502 32.92 0.79 -20.95
CA LEU A 502 34.37 0.68 -21.16
C LEU A 502 35.14 1.99 -20.91
N SER A 503 34.56 3.15 -21.25
CA SER A 503 35.21 4.45 -21.11
C SER A 503 35.49 4.86 -19.66
N ARG A 504 34.78 4.27 -18.70
CA ARG A 504 34.93 4.53 -17.26
C ARG A 504 35.22 3.28 -16.44
N GLN A 505 35.46 2.15 -17.11
CA GLN A 505 35.67 0.83 -16.47
C GLN A 505 34.60 0.51 -15.40
N THR A 506 33.34 0.82 -15.70
CA THR A 506 32.21 0.52 -14.80
C THR A 506 31.30 -0.51 -15.44
N GLU A 507 30.88 -1.51 -14.70
CA GLU A 507 29.89 -2.50 -15.14
C GLU A 507 28.61 -2.39 -14.31
N LEU A 508 27.47 -2.26 -14.99
CA LEU A 508 26.16 -2.25 -14.35
C LEU A 508 25.62 -3.68 -14.30
N LEU A 509 25.20 -4.12 -13.12
CA LEU A 509 24.63 -5.44 -12.87
C LEU A 509 23.11 -5.30 -12.73
N PHE A 510 22.34 -5.90 -13.65
CA PHE A 510 20.89 -5.89 -13.63
C PHE A 510 20.36 -7.24 -13.12
N VAL A 511 19.87 -7.26 -11.90
CA VAL A 511 19.42 -8.48 -11.21
C VAL A 511 17.90 -8.52 -11.12
N THR A 512 17.32 -9.65 -11.49
CA THR A 512 15.90 -9.97 -11.27
C THR A 512 15.82 -11.15 -10.31
N LEU A 513 15.21 -10.98 -9.15
CA LEU A 513 15.21 -11.98 -8.08
C LEU A 513 14.30 -13.17 -8.43
N ASP A 514 13.06 -12.91 -8.80
CA ASP A 514 12.09 -13.93 -9.19
C ASP A 514 12.10 -14.14 -10.72
N LYS A 515 12.43 -15.36 -11.11
CA LYS A 515 12.55 -15.82 -12.51
C LYS A 515 11.43 -16.81 -12.90
N SER A 516 10.39 -16.98 -12.07
CA SER A 516 9.33 -17.99 -12.20
C SER A 516 8.50 -17.92 -13.50
N GLU A 517 8.50 -16.80 -14.22
CA GLU A 517 7.84 -16.69 -15.55
C GLU A 517 8.63 -17.40 -16.69
N GLY A 518 9.79 -17.99 -16.41
CA GLY A 518 10.54 -18.85 -17.34
C GLY A 518 10.13 -20.32 -17.21
N TYR A 519 9.86 -20.99 -18.34
CA TYR A 519 9.37 -22.36 -18.40
C TYR A 519 10.47 -23.39 -17.99
N HIS A 520 10.88 -23.43 -16.73
CA HIS A 520 11.56 -24.57 -16.08
C HIS A 520 11.40 -24.45 -14.56
N ASP A 521 10.71 -25.43 -13.99
CA ASP A 521 10.35 -25.48 -12.59
C ASP A 521 11.49 -26.05 -11.71
N ARG A 522 11.57 -25.53 -10.48
CA ARG A 522 12.31 -25.99 -9.27
C ARG A 522 13.71 -25.40 -9.00
N ILE A 523 13.74 -24.62 -7.90
CA ILE A 523 14.85 -23.89 -7.23
C ILE A 523 15.13 -22.51 -7.86
N ALA A 524 14.28 -21.53 -7.56
CA ALA A 524 14.26 -20.21 -8.21
C ALA A 524 15.17 -19.13 -7.57
N TYR A 525 16.04 -19.46 -6.61
CA TYR A 525 16.78 -18.44 -5.86
C TYR A 525 18.30 -18.53 -6.06
N HIS A 526 18.76 -17.85 -7.11
CA HIS A 526 20.20 -17.72 -7.40
C HIS A 526 20.75 -16.34 -7.01
N ASP A 527 19.89 -15.32 -6.87
CA ASP A 527 20.27 -13.96 -6.52
C ASP A 527 19.41 -13.49 -5.34
N TYR A 528 20.00 -12.95 -4.28
CA TYR A 528 19.25 -12.49 -3.09
C TYR A 528 20.11 -11.61 -2.17
N ALA A 529 19.46 -10.78 -1.35
CA ALA A 529 20.14 -10.05 -0.29
C ALA A 529 20.41 -10.98 0.91
N ILE A 530 21.69 -11.18 1.25
CA ILE A 530 22.12 -11.96 2.42
C ILE A 530 21.90 -11.17 3.71
N SER A 531 22.21 -9.87 3.66
CA SER A 531 22.05 -8.90 4.73
C SER A 531 21.92 -7.50 4.12
N ALA A 532 21.71 -6.46 4.93
CA ALA A 532 21.70 -5.09 4.43
C ALA A 532 23.00 -4.69 3.68
N GLU A 533 24.13 -5.34 3.98
CA GLU A 533 25.44 -5.01 3.40
C GLU A 533 25.99 -6.05 2.43
N ARG A 534 25.28 -7.18 2.24
CA ARG A 534 25.79 -8.30 1.42
C ARG A 534 24.73 -8.85 0.48
N PHE A 535 25.13 -9.09 -0.76
CA PHE A 535 24.26 -9.58 -1.82
C PHE A 535 24.89 -10.77 -2.53
N HIS A 536 24.11 -11.84 -2.69
CA HIS A 536 24.50 -13.00 -3.47
C HIS A 536 24.08 -12.79 -4.93
N TRP A 537 25.00 -12.98 -5.87
CA TRP A 537 24.77 -12.85 -7.30
C TRP A 537 25.41 -14.01 -8.07
N GLN A 538 24.72 -14.49 -9.10
CA GLN A 538 25.30 -15.44 -10.05
C GLN A 538 25.70 -14.79 -11.38
N SER A 539 26.90 -15.12 -11.84
CA SER A 539 27.40 -14.66 -13.12
C SER A 539 26.62 -15.26 -14.30
N GLN A 540 26.75 -14.64 -15.47
CA GLN A 540 26.29 -15.26 -16.71
C GLN A 540 27.15 -16.50 -17.01
N ASN A 541 26.57 -17.53 -17.65
CA ASN A 541 27.31 -18.76 -18.00
C ASN A 541 28.57 -18.52 -18.87
N SER A 542 28.64 -17.38 -19.57
CA SER A 542 29.80 -16.94 -20.36
C SER A 542 30.95 -16.36 -19.53
N ALA A 543 30.70 -16.02 -18.26
CA ALA A 543 31.65 -15.41 -17.34
C ALA A 543 32.07 -16.40 -16.24
N GLY A 544 33.05 -17.26 -16.57
CA GLY A 544 33.71 -18.14 -15.61
C GLY A 544 35.14 -17.67 -15.26
N PRO A 545 35.82 -18.27 -14.26
CA PRO A 545 37.09 -17.78 -13.71
C PRO A 545 38.19 -17.61 -14.75
N ASP A 546 38.20 -18.45 -15.78
CA ASP A 546 39.22 -18.41 -16.84
C ASP A 546 38.89 -17.44 -17.98
N THR A 547 37.69 -16.85 -18.02
CA THR A 547 37.27 -15.96 -19.11
C THR A 547 37.60 -14.50 -18.79
N PRO A 548 37.81 -13.62 -19.80
CA PRO A 548 38.01 -12.19 -19.57
C PRO A 548 36.87 -11.54 -18.78
N GLY A 549 35.64 -12.02 -18.96
CA GLY A 549 34.47 -11.57 -18.21
C GLY A 549 34.52 -11.98 -16.74
N GLY A 550 34.90 -13.24 -16.43
CA GLY A 550 35.02 -13.67 -15.03
C GLY A 550 36.19 -13.02 -14.30
N ARG A 551 37.35 -12.91 -14.95
CA ARG A 551 38.53 -12.22 -14.41
C ARG A 551 38.27 -10.75 -14.09
N ARG A 552 37.36 -10.09 -14.83
CA ARG A 552 36.92 -8.73 -14.50
C ARG A 552 36.36 -8.64 -13.08
N TYR A 553 35.54 -9.62 -12.67
CA TYR A 553 34.97 -9.67 -11.32
C TYR A 553 36.03 -10.10 -10.29
N LEU A 554 36.75 -11.20 -10.56
CA LEU A 554 37.71 -11.80 -9.62
C LEU A 554 38.90 -10.87 -9.32
N ASP A 555 39.40 -10.17 -10.33
CA ASP A 555 40.55 -9.27 -10.21
C ASP A 555 40.14 -7.81 -9.93
N SER A 556 38.87 -7.59 -9.53
CA SER A 556 38.27 -6.26 -9.35
C SER A 556 39.05 -5.34 -8.39
N ALA A 557 39.74 -5.93 -7.40
CA ALA A 557 40.58 -5.19 -6.48
C ALA A 557 41.80 -4.52 -7.14
N THR A 558 42.25 -5.01 -8.32
CA THR A 558 43.50 -4.59 -8.96
C THR A 558 43.35 -4.12 -10.40
N ASN A 559 42.25 -4.47 -11.07
CA ASN A 559 42.06 -4.20 -12.51
C ASN A 559 41.36 -2.85 -12.80
N GLY A 560 40.99 -2.10 -11.76
CA GLY A 560 40.34 -0.78 -11.85
C GLY A 560 38.85 -0.81 -12.19
N TRP A 561 38.25 -1.98 -12.37
CA TRP A 561 36.82 -2.09 -12.65
C TRP A 561 35.94 -1.84 -11.43
N GLN A 562 34.87 -1.10 -11.63
CA GLN A 562 33.84 -0.81 -10.63
C GLN A 562 32.51 -1.44 -11.04
N PHE A 563 31.68 -1.80 -10.06
CA PHE A 563 30.42 -2.50 -10.29
C PHE A 563 29.27 -1.77 -9.60
N GLN A 564 28.18 -1.57 -10.34
CA GLN A 564 26.99 -0.88 -9.85
C GLN A 564 25.80 -1.83 -9.88
N LEU A 565 25.16 -2.04 -8.73
CA LEU A 565 24.11 -3.03 -8.57
C LEU A 565 22.72 -2.39 -8.73
N PHE A 566 21.90 -2.97 -9.62
CA PHE A 566 20.51 -2.64 -9.85
C PHE A 566 19.65 -3.89 -9.68
N VAL A 567 18.73 -3.89 -8.72
CA VAL A 567 17.94 -5.08 -8.35
C VAL A 567 16.45 -4.82 -8.51
N ARG A 568 15.72 -5.75 -9.11
CA ARG A 568 14.25 -5.75 -9.11
C ARG A 568 13.68 -7.07 -8.61
N PRO A 569 12.49 -7.07 -7.98
CA PRO A 569 11.84 -8.31 -7.55
C PRO A 569 11.46 -9.19 -8.74
N ARG A 570 10.66 -8.67 -9.68
CA ARG A 570 10.12 -9.43 -10.82
C ARG A 570 10.40 -8.78 -12.17
N LYS A 571 10.28 -9.57 -13.23
CA LYS A 571 10.37 -9.05 -14.61
C LYS A 571 9.23 -8.05 -14.85
N GLY A 572 9.57 -6.91 -15.46
CA GLY A 572 8.61 -5.83 -15.75
C GLY A 572 8.53 -4.76 -14.66
N GLU A 573 9.03 -5.03 -13.46
CA GLU A 573 9.16 -4.03 -12.40
C GLU A 573 10.41 -3.17 -12.57
N ALA A 574 10.44 -2.04 -11.85
CA ALA A 574 11.57 -1.12 -11.81
C ALA A 574 12.73 -1.70 -10.98
N TYR A 575 13.95 -1.42 -11.41
CA TYR A 575 15.17 -1.71 -10.65
C TYR A 575 15.40 -0.65 -9.58
N ARG A 576 15.81 -1.08 -8.40
CA ARG A 576 16.35 -0.24 -7.34
C ARG A 576 17.85 -0.05 -7.53
N ALA A 577 18.29 1.20 -7.55
CA ALA A 577 19.71 1.54 -7.57
C ALA A 577 20.34 1.23 -6.20
N CYS A 578 20.98 0.07 -6.05
CA CYS A 578 21.61 -0.35 -4.79
C CYS A 578 23.02 0.25 -4.61
N GLY A 579 23.58 0.82 -5.68
CA GLY A 579 24.87 1.50 -5.68
C GLY A 579 26.06 0.56 -5.84
N PRO A 580 27.27 1.03 -5.50
CA PRO A 580 28.49 0.31 -5.81
C PRO A 580 28.69 -0.90 -4.90
N VAL A 581 29.26 -1.93 -5.51
CA VAL A 581 29.60 -3.19 -4.84
C VAL A 581 31.07 -3.56 -5.02
N THR A 582 31.62 -4.24 -4.03
CA THR A 582 32.99 -4.78 -4.02
C THR A 582 32.97 -6.27 -3.77
N LEU A 583 33.87 -7.01 -4.44
CA LEU A 583 33.96 -8.46 -4.29
C LEU A 583 34.31 -8.82 -2.84
N GLU A 584 33.49 -9.67 -2.20
CA GLU A 584 33.78 -10.27 -0.90
C GLU A 584 34.30 -11.70 -1.07
N SER A 585 33.59 -12.51 -1.86
CA SER A 585 34.01 -13.87 -2.21
C SER A 585 33.41 -14.32 -3.53
N ALA A 586 34.05 -15.28 -4.20
CA ALA A 586 33.51 -15.94 -5.38
C ALA A 586 33.87 -17.43 -5.36
N GLU A 587 32.93 -18.28 -5.79
CA GLU A 587 33.10 -19.73 -5.92
C GLU A 587 32.35 -20.25 -7.15
N GLY A 588 32.66 -21.49 -7.57
CA GLY A 588 32.08 -22.09 -8.77
C GLY A 588 32.82 -21.73 -10.07
N ASP A 589 32.30 -22.23 -11.19
CA ASP A 589 32.89 -22.04 -12.53
C ASP A 589 31.90 -21.37 -13.48
N ARG A 590 30.85 -22.07 -13.90
CA ARG A 590 29.85 -21.54 -14.85
C ARG A 590 28.43 -21.98 -14.45
N PRO A 591 27.61 -21.12 -13.80
CA PRO A 591 27.93 -19.75 -13.37
C PRO A 591 28.82 -19.71 -12.11
N MET A 592 29.50 -18.59 -11.88
CA MET A 592 30.16 -18.30 -10.61
C MET A 592 29.14 -17.72 -9.62
N SER A 593 29.18 -18.18 -8.38
CA SER A 593 28.45 -17.58 -7.26
C SER A 593 29.34 -16.54 -6.60
N ILE A 594 28.92 -15.28 -6.63
CA ILE A 594 29.67 -14.14 -6.09
C ILE A 594 28.89 -13.52 -4.93
N VAL A 595 29.59 -13.30 -3.82
CA VAL A 595 29.10 -12.46 -2.73
C VAL A 595 29.69 -11.06 -2.91
N TRP A 596 28.81 -10.11 -3.11
CA TRP A 596 29.10 -8.69 -3.20
C TRP A 596 28.88 -8.03 -1.83
N LYS A 597 29.83 -7.21 -1.40
CA LYS A 597 29.65 -6.26 -0.31
C LYS A 597 29.16 -4.93 -0.87
N LEU A 598 28.02 -4.44 -0.40
CA LEU A 598 27.51 -3.11 -0.76
C LEU A 598 28.29 -2.04 0.01
N GLN A 599 28.66 -0.95 -0.68
CA GLN A 599 29.29 0.19 0.00
C GLN A 599 28.29 1.01 0.81
N THR A 600 27.04 1.07 0.36
CA THR A 600 25.94 1.66 1.12
C THR A 600 24.95 0.56 1.51
N PRO A 601 24.61 0.42 2.81
CA PRO A 601 23.64 -0.58 3.24
C PRO A 601 22.26 -0.37 2.63
N LEU A 602 21.58 -1.46 2.29
CA LEU A 602 20.18 -1.44 1.88
C LEU A 602 19.29 -0.92 3.04
N PRO A 603 18.33 -0.03 2.77
CA PRO A 603 17.29 0.31 3.73
C PRO A 603 16.51 -0.93 4.14
N ALA A 604 16.00 -0.96 5.37
CA ALA A 604 15.26 -2.11 5.92
C ALA A 604 14.10 -2.58 5.03
N ARG A 605 13.43 -1.67 4.31
CA ARG A 605 12.40 -2.00 3.33
C ARG A 605 12.96 -2.81 2.16
N LEU A 606 14.01 -2.32 1.49
CA LEU A 606 14.62 -2.99 0.34
C LEU A 606 15.28 -4.31 0.75
N PHE A 607 15.92 -4.36 1.92
CA PHE A 607 16.48 -5.61 2.41
C PHE A 607 15.40 -6.68 2.55
N ARG A 608 14.27 -6.37 3.20
CA ARG A 608 13.13 -7.30 3.34
C ARG A 608 12.61 -7.74 1.97
N GLU A 609 12.37 -6.80 1.08
CA GLU A 609 11.92 -7.08 -0.29
C GLU A 609 12.87 -8.02 -1.04
N PHE A 610 14.18 -7.86 -0.85
CA PHE A 610 15.20 -8.64 -1.55
C PHE A 610 15.63 -9.92 -0.81
N SER A 611 15.21 -10.11 0.45
CA SER A 611 15.51 -11.29 1.26
C SER A 611 14.36 -12.28 1.36
N VAL A 612 13.10 -11.83 1.24
CA VAL A 612 11.88 -12.65 1.44
C VAL A 612 11.71 -13.71 0.34
N LEU A 613 12.26 -13.50 -0.85
CA LEU A 613 12.35 -14.51 -1.90
C LEU A 613 13.40 -15.60 -1.58
N ARG A 614 13.50 -16.05 -0.33
CA ARG A 614 14.32 -17.19 0.10
C ARG A 614 13.46 -18.33 0.66
N GLY A 615 12.16 -18.11 0.89
CA GLY A 615 11.30 -19.04 1.59
C GLY A 615 9.95 -19.28 0.90
N VAL A 616 9.88 -20.39 0.17
CA VAL A 616 8.79 -21.38 0.28
C VAL A 616 9.45 -22.75 0.41
#